data_AF-M6Y3R4-F1
#
_entry.id   AF-M6Y3R4-F1
#
_cell.length_a   1.000
_cell.length_b   1.000
_cell.length_c   1.000
_cell.angle_alpha   90.00
_cell.angle_beta   90.00
_cell.angle_gamma   90.00
#
_symmetry.space_group_name_H-M   'P 1'
#
loop_
_entity.id
_entity.type
_entity.pdbx_description
1 polymer ?
#
loop_
_entity_poly.entity_id
_entity_poly.type
_entity_poly.pdbx_seq_one_letter_code
_entity_poly.pdbx_strand_id
1 'polypeptide(L)' 'MAPRYEVPVYPYFNAGSCLEILGHIELARLEYEKAIQIQPNYPPANLALKRIYIRYN' A
#
# COMPACT_ATOMS: atom_id res chain seq x y z
N MET A 1 24.98 -4.11 10.02
CA MET A 1 24.04 -3.03 9.64
C MET A 1 22.91 -3.69 8.86
N ALA A 2 21.71 -3.82 9.43
CA ALA A 2 20.57 -4.23 8.62
C ALA A 2 20.38 -3.17 7.52
N PRO A 3 20.24 -3.53 6.24
CA PRO A 3 19.98 -2.55 5.20
C PRO A 3 18.75 -1.76 5.65
N ARG A 4 18.92 -0.45 5.86
CA ARG A 4 17.78 0.47 6.05
C ARG A 4 16.89 0.22 4.85
N TYR A 5 15.57 0.11 5.02
CA TYR A 5 14.64 -0.07 3.90
C TYR A 5 14.92 1.02 2.85
N GLU A 6 15.75 0.71 1.84
CA GLU A 6 16.32 1.70 0.92
C GLU A 6 15.24 2.30 0.02
N VAL A 7 14.06 1.65 -0.02
CA VAL A 7 12.88 2.08 -0.75
C VAL A 7 11.72 2.23 0.23
N PRO A 8 11.31 3.46 0.59
CA PRO A 8 10.22 3.70 1.53
C PRO A 8 8.86 3.18 1.02
N VAL A 9 8.77 2.78 -0.26
CA VAL A 9 7.59 2.14 -0.84
C VAL A 9 7.15 0.86 -0.11
N TYR A 10 8.11 0.07 0.39
CA TYR A 10 7.80 -1.23 1.01
C TYR A 10 7.09 -1.09 2.36
N PRO A 11 7.53 -0.21 3.29
CA PRO A 11 6.78 0.09 4.51
C PRO A 11 5.33 0.48 4.27
N TYR A 12 5.05 1.41 3.36
CA TYR A 12 3.69 1.87 3.07
C TYR A 12 2.83 0.75 2.46
N PHE A 13 3.38 -0.02 1.52
CA PHE A 13 2.67 -1.17 0.98
C PHE A 13 2.37 -2.27 2.02
N ASN A 14 3.35 -2.57 2.87
CA ASN A 14 3.18 -3.57 3.93
C ASN A 14 2.15 -3.11 4.96
N ALA A 15 2.20 -1.85 5.39
CA ALA A 15 1.22 -1.27 6.30
C ALA A 15 -0.19 -1.33 5.71
N GLY A 16 -0.37 -0.93 4.45
CA GLY A 16 -1.65 -1.04 3.75
C GLY A 16 -2.18 -2.46 3.72
N SER A 17 -1.30 -3.44 3.49
CA SER A 17 -1.67 -4.86 3.45
C SER A 17 -2.10 -5.38 4.82
N CYS A 18 -1.41 -4.98 5.89
CA CYS A 18 -1.83 -5.30 7.26
C CYS A 18 -3.19 -4.68 7.60
N LEU A 19 -3.41 -3.42 7.22
CA LEU A 19 -4.67 -2.71 7.47
C LEU A 19 -5.84 -3.33 6.69
N GLU A 20 -5.61 -3.77 5.45
CA GLU A 20 -6.61 -4.48 4.64
C GLU A 20 -7.04 -5.79 5.32
N ILE A 21 -6.07 -6.58 5.83
CA ILE A 21 -6.34 -7.83 6.57
C ILE A 21 -7.14 -7.56 7.85
N LEU A 22 -6.86 -6.46 8.53
CA LEU A 22 -7.58 -6.03 9.74
C LEU A 22 -8.97 -5.43 9.44
N GLY A 23 -9.34 -5.25 8.18
CA GLY A 23 -10.62 -4.67 7.77
C GLY A 23 -10.64 -3.13 7.83
N HIS A 24 -9.51 -2.48 8.09
CA HIS A 24 -9.39 -1.02 8.09
C HIS A 24 -9.18 -0.49 6.66
N ILE A 25 -10.19 -0.68 5.80
CA ILE A 25 -10.09 -0.48 4.35
C ILE A 25 -9.69 0.94 3.96
N GLU A 26 -10.27 1.97 4.59
CA GLU A 26 -9.89 3.36 4.30
C GLU A 26 -8.44 3.67 4.66
N LEU A 27 -7.94 3.12 5.78
CA LEU A 27 -6.53 3.29 6.15
C LEU A 27 -5.62 2.51 5.18
N ALA A 28 -6.02 1.31 4.76
CA ALA A 28 -5.28 0.55 3.76
C ALA A 28 -5.13 1.31 2.44
N ARG A 29 -6.22 1.95 1.99
CA ARG A 29 -6.24 2.82 0.80
C ARG A 29 -5.23 3.95 0.90
N LEU A 30 -5.22 4.69 2.02
CA LEU A 30 -4.28 5.79 2.25
C LEU A 30 -2.82 5.33 2.22
N GLU A 31 -2.50 4.18 2.80
CA GLU A 31 -1.13 3.66 2.79
C GLU A 31 -0.69 3.21 1.38
N TYR A 32 -1.58 2.59 0.60
CA TYR A 32 -1.27 2.28 -0.80
C TYR A 32 -1.10 3.52 -1.68
N GLU A 33 -1.87 4.58 -1.43
CA GLU A 33 -1.68 5.87 -2.11
C GLU A 33 -0.32 6.50 -1.80
N LYS A 34 0.15 6.45 -0.54
CA LYS A 34 1.50 6.90 -0.17
C LYS A 34 2.59 6.10 -0.87
N ALA A 35 2.42 4.78 -1.01
CA ALA A 35 3.35 3.95 -1.79
C ALA A 35 3.46 4.42 -3.24
N ILE A 36 2.34 4.77 -3.88
CA ILE A 36 2.31 5.29 -5.26
C ILE A 36 2.90 6.71 -5.34
N GLN A 37 2.68 7.57 -4.34
CA GLN A 37 3.31 8.90 -4.30
C GLN A 37 4.84 8.82 -4.29
N ILE A 38 5.40 7.83 -3.61
CA ILE A 38 6.85 7.60 -3.53
C ILE A 38 7.38 6.95 -4.80
N GLN A 39 6.67 5.94 -5.30
CA GLN A 39 7.03 5.25 -6.53
C GLN A 39 5.77 5.11 -7.40
N PRO A 40 5.52 6.06 -8.32
CA PRO A 40 4.33 6.04 -9.17
C PRO A 40 4.19 4.75 -9.99
N ASN A 41 5.33 4.19 -10.39
CA ASN A 41 5.41 2.89 -11.04
C ASN A 41 5.68 1.77 -10.04
N TYR A 42 4.82 1.61 -9.04
CA TYR A 42 4.83 0.48 -8.12
C TYR A 42 3.58 -0.39 -8.35
N PRO A 43 3.68 -1.41 -9.23
CA PRO A 43 2.55 -2.26 -9.61
C PRO A 43 1.77 -2.88 -8.44
N PRO A 44 2.41 -3.34 -7.34
CA PRO A 44 1.68 -3.96 -6.23
C PRO A 44 0.66 -3.03 -5.56
N ALA A 45 1.02 -1.76 -5.28
CA ALA A 45 0.09 -0.81 -4.68
C ALA A 45 -1.04 -0.42 -5.65
N ASN A 46 -0.73 -0.25 -6.93
CA ASN A 46 -1.74 0.01 -7.97
C ASN A 46 -2.76 -1.14 -8.08
N LEU A 47 -2.31 -2.39 -8.02
CA LEU A 47 -3.20 -3.56 -8.03
C LEU A 47 -4.02 -3.66 -6.74
N ALA A 48 -3.43 -3.35 -5.59
CA ALA A 48 -4.13 -3.34 -4.31
C ALA A 48 -5.26 -2.30 -4.27
N LEU A 49 -4.99 -1.07 -4.73
CA LEU A 49 -6.03 -0.04 -4.84
C LEU A 49 -7.16 -0.46 -5.78
N LYS A 50 -6.85 -1.00 -6.97
CA LYS A 50 -7.89 -1.49 -7.89
C LYS A 50 -8.76 -2.57 -7.23
N ARG A 51 -8.15 -3.50 -6.50
CA ARG A 51 -8.89 -4.54 -5.75
C ARG A 51 -9.81 -3.91 -4.70
N ILE A 52 -9.32 -2.94 -3.93
CA ILE A 52 -10.12 -2.22 -2.93
C ILE A 52 -11.30 -1.52 -3.60
N TYR A 53 -11.06 -0.75 -4.66
CA TYR A 53 -12.13 -0.04 -5.37
C TYR A 53 -13.16 -0.98 -5.99
N ILE A 54 -12.75 -2.14 -6.52
CA ILE A 54 -13.70 -3.13 -7.07
C ILE A 54 -14.55 -3.79 -5.97
N ARG A 55 -13.97 -4.01 -4.79
CA ARG A 55 -14.61 -4.76 -3.70
C ARG A 55 -15.52 -3.90 -2.81
N TYR A 56 -15.19 -2.62 -2.66
CA TYR A 56 -15.83 -1.74 -1.66
C TYR A 56 -16.54 -0.53 -2.27
N ASN A 57 -16.68 -0.48 -3.60
CA ASN A 57 -17.58 0.43 -4.32
C ASN A 57 -18.85 -0.31 -4.76
#